data_AF-A0A954Q4U9-F1
#
_entry.id   AF-A0A954Q4U9-F1
#
_cell.length_a   1.000
_cell.length_b   1.000
_cell.length_c   1.000
_cell.angle_alpha   90.00
_cell.angle_beta   90.00
_cell.angle_gamma   90.00
#
_symmetry.space_group_name_H-M   'P 1'
#
loop_
_entity.id
_entity.type
_entity.pdbx_description
1 polymer ?
#
loop_
_entity_poly.entity_id
_entity_poly.type
_entity_poly.pdbx_seq_one_letter_code
_entity_poly.pdbx_strand_id
1 'polypeptide(L)'
;MQAFHIVIRALPNTELSTRTVTLADIEVNTLQVPATLQATPLGVSFEEAAAMLERLPRMFLEPDGSFVWVSSAEDAEAWQVDGNLYDRAGSLVAIDLKGRCGKLQFVELFDLFRVSGTELMIELVHDAVFVREHDFVARIQ
;
A
#
# COMPACT_ATOMS: atom_id res chain seq x y z
N MET A 1 14.88 9.38 4.40
CA MET A 1 13.85 8.47 3.84
C MET A 1 14.44 7.45 2.87
N GLN A 2 13.91 6.22 2.84
CA GLN A 2 14.31 5.18 1.88
C GLN A 2 13.34 5.09 0.69
N ALA A 3 13.84 4.61 -0.46
CA ALA A 3 13.00 4.35 -1.62
C ALA A 3 12.24 3.04 -1.45
N PHE A 4 11.02 2.96 -1.99
CA PHE A 4 10.18 1.77 -1.91
C PHE A 4 9.43 1.54 -3.22
N HIS A 5 9.00 0.29 -3.39
CA HIS A 5 8.04 -0.15 -4.40
C HIS A 5 7.23 -1.29 -3.79
N ILE A 6 5.95 -1.04 -3.55
CA ILE A 6 5.05 -1.95 -2.82
C ILE A 6 3.69 -2.00 -3.50
N VAL A 7 2.94 -3.08 -3.25
CA VAL A 7 1.51 -3.12 -3.57
C VAL A 7 0.71 -3.31 -2.29
N ILE A 8 -0.25 -2.42 -2.05
CA ILE A 8 -1.23 -2.57 -0.97
C ILE A 8 -2.34 -3.50 -1.46
N ARG A 9 -2.68 -4.49 -0.64
CA ARG A 9 -3.77 -5.44 -0.90
C ARG A 9 -4.59 -5.67 0.35
N ALA A 10 -5.83 -6.12 0.18
CA ALA A 10 -6.63 -6.62 1.30
C ALA A 10 -5.98 -7.91 1.83
N LEU A 11 -5.89 -8.04 3.15
CA LEU A 11 -5.59 -9.31 3.77
C LEU A 11 -6.82 -10.23 3.60
N PRO A 12 -6.68 -11.41 2.98
CA PRO A 12 -7.78 -12.36 2.86
C PRO A 12 -8.33 -12.76 4.24
N ASN A 13 -9.66 -12.82 4.37
CA ASN A 13 -10.32 -13.34 5.57
C ASN A 13 -10.26 -14.88 5.62
N THR A 14 -9.05 -15.42 5.65
CA THR A 14 -8.75 -16.84 5.83
C THR A 14 -7.40 -16.96 6.53
N GLU A 15 -7.18 -18.08 7.21
CA GLU A 15 -5.87 -18.37 7.76
C GLU A 15 -4.85 -18.54 6.63
N LEU A 16 -3.72 -17.84 6.77
CA LEU A 16 -2.56 -17.94 5.88
C LEU A 16 -1.39 -18.48 6.69
N SER A 17 -0.63 -19.40 6.10
CA SER A 17 0.63 -19.83 6.70
C SER A 17 1.68 -18.73 6.56
N THR A 18 2.63 -18.71 7.49
CA THR A 18 3.75 -17.79 7.46
C THR A 18 5.06 -18.52 7.23
N ARG A 19 6.01 -17.86 6.59
CA ARG A 19 7.39 -18.33 6.46
C ARG A 19 8.35 -17.19 6.77
N THR A 20 9.40 -17.48 7.53
CA THR A 20 10.48 -16.52 7.74
C THR A 20 11.45 -16.54 6.56
N VAL A 21 11.79 -15.36 6.06
CA VAL A 21 12.78 -15.15 5.00
C VAL A 21 13.74 -14.04 5.42
N THR A 22 14.99 -14.13 4.99
CA THR A 22 15.98 -13.08 5.22
C THR A 22 15.93 -12.06 4.07
N LEU A 23 15.57 -10.81 4.36
CA LEU A 23 15.59 -9.69 3.41
C LEU A 23 16.61 -8.65 3.89
N ALA A 24 17.64 -8.36 3.08
CA ALA A 24 18.70 -7.41 3.43
C ALA A 24 19.26 -7.62 4.86
N ASP A 25 19.62 -8.87 5.17
CA ASP A 25 20.15 -9.32 6.48
C ASP A 25 19.18 -9.20 7.67
N ILE A 26 17.89 -8.98 7.42
CA ILE A 26 16.84 -8.92 8.43
C ILE A 26 15.87 -10.09 8.24
N GLU A 27 15.59 -10.84 9.31
CA GLU A 27 14.57 -11.88 9.31
C GLU A 27 13.16 -11.26 9.25
N VAL A 28 12.33 -11.75 8.32
CA VAL A 28 11.00 -11.21 8.02
C VAL A 28 9.99 -12.34 7.99
N ASN A 29 8.93 -12.22 8.78
CA ASN A 29 7.79 -13.13 8.70
C ASN A 29 6.91 -12.74 7.51
N THR A 30 6.81 -13.62 6.53
CA THR A 30 6.07 -13.39 5.29
C THR A 30 4.83 -14.27 5.23
N LEU A 31 3.75 -13.75 4.67
CA LEU A 31 2.51 -14.46 4.40
C LEU A 31 2.67 -15.29 3.13
N GLN A 32 2.24 -16.55 3.19
CA GLN A 32 2.10 -17.39 2.00
C GLN A 32 0.69 -17.19 1.43
N VAL A 33 0.59 -16.35 0.39
CA VAL A 33 -0.70 -15.97 -0.22
C VAL A 33 -0.89 -16.69 -1.56
N PRO A 34 -1.83 -17.64 -1.66
CA PRO A 34 -2.21 -18.25 -2.94
C PRO A 34 -2.61 -17.19 -3.97
N ALA A 35 -2.22 -17.38 -5.23
CA ALA A 35 -2.51 -16.43 -6.31
C ALA A 35 -4.02 -16.09 -6.44
N THR A 36 -4.90 -17.05 -6.16
CA THR A 36 -6.35 -16.86 -6.18
C THR A 36 -6.86 -15.87 -5.12
N LEU A 37 -6.09 -15.64 -4.05
CA LEU A 37 -6.43 -14.74 -2.95
C LEU A 37 -5.73 -13.38 -3.03
N GLN A 38 -4.76 -13.20 -3.93
CA GLN A 38 -4.00 -11.94 -4.03
C GLN A 38 -4.84 -10.77 -4.55
N ALA A 39 -5.92 -11.04 -5.28
CA ALA A 39 -6.88 -10.04 -5.74
C ALA A 39 -8.16 -10.03 -4.89
N THR A 40 -8.03 -10.29 -3.58
CA THR A 40 -9.13 -10.14 -2.63
C THR A 40 -9.62 -8.69 -2.66
N PRO A 41 -10.94 -8.44 -2.83
CA PRO A 41 -11.49 -7.09 -2.82
C PRO A 41 -11.20 -6.34 -1.52
N LEU A 42 -10.79 -5.08 -1.62
CA LEU A 42 -10.63 -4.16 -0.48
C LEU A 42 -11.97 -3.70 0.12
N GLY A 43 -13.06 -3.85 -0.63
CA GLY A 43 -14.38 -3.38 -0.19
C GLY A 43 -14.59 -1.87 -0.35
N VAL A 44 -13.76 -1.23 -1.18
CA VAL A 44 -13.87 0.16 -1.60
C VAL A 44 -13.88 0.20 -3.12
N SER A 45 -14.79 0.97 -3.71
CA SER A 45 -14.82 1.17 -5.16
C SER A 45 -13.67 2.06 -5.63
N PHE A 46 -13.45 2.09 -6.95
CA PHE A 46 -12.48 3.00 -7.55
C PHE A 46 -12.83 4.46 -7.26
N GLU A 47 -14.09 4.83 -7.44
CA GLU A 47 -14.59 6.19 -7.29
C GLU A 47 -14.49 6.68 -5.84
N GLU A 48 -14.78 5.81 -4.87
CA GLU A 48 -14.61 6.13 -3.44
C GLU A 48 -13.14 6.34 -3.10
N ALA A 49 -12.25 5.47 -3.58
CA ALA A 49 -10.81 5.60 -3.36
C ALA A 49 -10.24 6.87 -4.00
N ALA A 50 -10.64 7.16 -5.24
CA ALA A 50 -10.30 8.39 -5.94
C ALA A 50 -10.72 9.63 -5.14
N ALA A 51 -11.99 9.68 -4.70
CA ALA A 51 -12.51 10.80 -3.91
C ALA A 51 -11.83 10.95 -2.54
N MET A 52 -11.30 9.87 -1.95
CA MET A 52 -10.49 9.95 -0.73
C MET A 52 -9.10 10.51 -1.00
N LEU A 53 -8.43 10.06 -2.06
CA LEU A 53 -7.11 10.54 -2.45
C LEU A 53 -7.13 12.03 -2.82
N GLU A 54 -8.14 12.48 -3.57
CA GLU A 54 -8.29 13.90 -3.96
C GLU A 54 -8.42 14.87 -2.77
N ARG A 55 -8.75 14.37 -1.58
CA ARG A 55 -8.80 15.18 -0.35
C ARG A 55 -7.42 15.43 0.25
N LEU A 56 -6.42 14.63 -0.12
CA LEU A 56 -5.06 14.82 0.37
C LEU A 56 -4.46 16.08 -0.26
N PRO A 57 -3.83 16.96 0.55
CA PRO A 57 -3.20 18.15 0.02
C PRO A 57 -2.07 17.77 -0.94
N ARG A 58 -2.00 18.48 -2.07
CA ARG A 58 -0.99 18.26 -3.12
C ARG A 58 -1.02 16.85 -3.72
N MET A 59 -2.15 16.17 -3.65
CA MET A 59 -2.43 15.00 -4.48
C MET A 59 -2.84 15.46 -5.89
N PHE A 60 -2.27 14.80 -6.89
CA PHE A 60 -2.74 14.86 -8.26
C PHE A 60 -3.17 13.45 -8.66
N LEU A 61 -4.42 13.29 -9.10
CA LEU A 61 -5.00 12.02 -9.52
C LEU A 61 -5.56 12.19 -10.94
N GLU A 62 -5.24 11.23 -11.81
CA GLU A 62 -5.80 11.16 -13.16
C GLU A 62 -7.02 10.23 -13.21
N PRO A 63 -7.92 10.41 -14.20
CA PRO A 63 -9.12 9.57 -14.33
C PRO A 63 -8.85 8.07 -14.52
N ASP A 64 -7.63 7.68 -14.91
CA ASP A 64 -7.22 6.29 -15.09
C ASP A 64 -6.73 5.62 -13.79
N GLY A 65 -6.67 6.36 -12.69
CA GLY A 65 -6.27 5.88 -11.37
C GLY A 65 -4.80 6.08 -11.06
N SER A 66 -4.03 6.65 -11.99
CA SER A 66 -2.66 7.06 -11.73
C SER A 66 -2.63 8.33 -10.87
N PHE A 67 -1.74 8.38 -9.89
CA PHE A 67 -1.61 9.54 -9.02
C PHE A 67 -0.18 9.82 -8.59
N VAL A 68 0.03 11.07 -8.19
CA VAL A 68 1.28 11.56 -7.61
C VAL A 68 0.95 12.40 -6.37
N TRP A 69 1.58 12.07 -5.26
CA TRP A 69 1.49 12.81 -4.00
C TRP A 69 2.85 13.34 -3.59
N VAL A 70 2.96 14.62 -3.28
CA VAL A 70 4.25 15.29 -3.03
C VAL A 70 4.25 16.13 -1.76
N SER A 71 5.44 16.25 -1.18
CA SER A 71 5.73 17.12 -0.04
C SER A 71 5.37 18.57 -0.29
N SER A 72 5.09 19.29 0.80
CA SER A 72 5.03 20.74 0.78
C SER A 72 6.43 21.35 0.51
N ALA A 73 6.50 22.65 0.17
CA ALA A 73 7.78 23.36 0.09
C ALA A 73 8.32 23.74 1.49
N GLU A 74 7.47 23.65 2.51
CA GLU A 74 7.78 23.96 3.91
C GLU A 74 8.25 22.71 4.67
N ASP A 75 8.08 21.53 4.09
CA ASP A 75 8.54 20.26 4.66
C ASP A 75 10.07 20.23 4.71
N ALA A 76 10.61 19.72 5.81
CA ALA A 76 12.06 19.66 6.02
C ALA A 76 12.80 18.79 4.99
N GLU A 77 12.13 17.77 4.44
CA GLU A 77 12.65 16.91 3.38
C GLU A 77 11.62 16.75 2.26
N ALA A 78 12.09 16.86 1.01
CA ALA A 78 11.25 16.63 -0.16
C ALA A 78 10.95 15.14 -0.35
N TRP A 79 9.68 14.82 -0.61
CA TRP A 79 9.21 13.46 -0.82
C TRP A 79 8.17 13.40 -1.93
N GLN A 80 8.03 12.21 -2.54
CA GLN A 80 7.08 11.93 -3.60
C GLN A 80 6.67 10.46 -3.57
N VAL A 81 5.38 10.21 -3.72
CA VAL A 81 4.78 8.90 -3.91
C VAL A 81 3.99 8.90 -5.20
N ASP A 82 4.38 8.05 -6.13
CA ASP A 82 3.62 7.74 -7.34
C ASP A 82 2.80 6.47 -7.07
N GLY A 83 1.58 6.41 -7.57
CA GLY A 83 0.76 5.22 -7.41
C GLY A 83 -0.26 5.00 -8.52
N ASN A 84 -0.87 3.82 -8.49
CA ASN A 84 -1.93 3.45 -9.42
C ASN A 84 -2.99 2.60 -8.72
N LEU A 85 -4.26 2.96 -8.89
CA LEU A 85 -5.40 2.18 -8.43
C LEU A 85 -5.72 1.05 -9.41
N TYR A 86 -5.97 -0.16 -8.90
CA TYR A 86 -6.46 -1.28 -9.69
C TYR A 86 -7.76 -1.83 -9.11
N ASP A 87 -8.82 -1.74 -9.89
CA ASP A 87 -10.12 -2.30 -9.56
C ASP A 87 -10.42 -3.59 -10.35
N ARG A 88 -11.35 -4.37 -9.79
CA ARG A 88 -11.96 -5.48 -10.50
C ARG A 88 -13.38 -5.67 -9.97
N ALA A 89 -14.35 -5.69 -10.88
CA ALA A 89 -15.76 -5.91 -10.56
C ALA A 89 -16.30 -4.92 -9.52
N GLY A 90 -15.91 -3.64 -9.62
CA GLY A 90 -16.45 -2.55 -8.80
C GLY A 90 -15.81 -2.41 -7.42
N SER A 91 -14.71 -3.11 -7.14
CA SER A 91 -13.91 -2.92 -5.93
C SER A 91 -12.43 -2.87 -6.30
N LEU A 92 -11.67 -2.04 -5.60
CA LEU A 92 -10.22 -2.10 -5.60
C LEU A 92 -9.76 -3.49 -5.16
N VAL A 93 -8.70 -3.96 -5.80
CA VAL A 93 -8.01 -5.22 -5.50
C VAL A 93 -6.52 -5.02 -5.22
N ALA A 94 -5.97 -3.89 -5.65
CA ALA A 94 -4.59 -3.51 -5.41
C ALA A 94 -4.38 -2.00 -5.56
N ILE A 95 -3.40 -1.46 -4.83
CA ILE A 95 -2.84 -0.13 -5.07
C ILE A 95 -1.33 -0.31 -5.20
N ASP A 96 -0.79 -0.05 -6.38
CA ASP A 96 0.66 -0.03 -6.59
C ASP A 96 1.23 1.32 -6.17
N LEU A 97 2.32 1.31 -5.42
CA LEU A 97 2.98 2.51 -4.91
C LEU A 97 4.49 2.41 -5.08
N LYS A 98 5.10 3.49 -5.54
CA LYS A 98 6.56 3.66 -5.59
C LYS A 98 6.96 5.07 -5.21
N GLY A 99 8.14 5.22 -4.63
CA GLY A 99 8.67 6.54 -4.32
C GLY A 99 9.48 6.58 -3.05
N ARG A 100 9.41 7.71 -2.36
CA ARG A 100 10.10 8.00 -1.09
C ARG A 100 9.17 8.86 -0.25
N CYS A 101 8.90 8.44 0.98
CA CYS A 101 8.20 9.26 1.98
C CYS A 101 8.56 8.80 3.39
N GLY A 102 8.15 9.58 4.39
CA GLY A 102 8.32 9.23 5.80
C GLY A 102 7.22 8.29 6.30
N LYS A 103 7.41 7.77 7.51
CA LYS A 103 6.45 6.87 8.16
C LYS A 103 5.03 7.47 8.28
N LEU A 104 4.93 8.77 8.53
CA LEU A 104 3.63 9.44 8.68
C LEU A 104 2.82 9.40 7.38
N GLN A 105 3.46 9.61 6.23
CA GLN A 105 2.80 9.55 4.93
C GLN A 105 2.30 8.14 4.59
N PHE A 106 3.05 7.10 4.96
CA PHE A 106 2.58 5.72 4.81
C PHE A 106 1.32 5.44 5.63
N VAL A 107 1.32 5.84 6.90
CA VAL A 107 0.16 5.65 7.79
C VAL A 107 -1.05 6.40 7.25
N GLU A 108 -0.87 7.65 6.81
CA GLU A 108 -1.94 8.44 6.20
C GLU A 108 -2.54 7.75 4.96
N LEU A 109 -1.72 7.24 4.04
CA LEU A 109 -2.19 6.47 2.88
C LEU A 109 -2.91 5.18 3.29
N PHE A 110 -2.36 4.41 4.23
CA PHE A 110 -2.97 3.16 4.68
C PHE A 110 -4.32 3.38 5.35
N ASP A 111 -4.46 4.44 6.14
CA ASP A 111 -5.72 4.78 6.81
C ASP A 111 -6.83 5.11 5.80
N LEU A 112 -6.51 5.67 4.62
CA LEU A 112 -7.51 5.84 3.55
C LEU A 112 -8.05 4.50 3.01
N PHE A 113 -7.20 3.47 2.95
CA PHE A 113 -7.57 2.19 2.34
C PHE A 113 -8.08 1.14 3.33
N ARG A 114 -7.99 1.40 4.64
CA ARG A 114 -8.61 0.59 5.72
C ARG A 114 -10.13 0.80 5.83
N VAL A 115 -10.81 0.92 4.69
CA VAL A 115 -12.26 1.10 4.67
C VAL A 115 -12.93 -0.13 5.25
N SER A 116 -13.97 0.07 6.07
CA SER A 116 -14.76 -1.01 6.70
C SER A 116 -13.96 -1.95 7.62
N GLY A 117 -12.80 -1.53 8.12
CA GLY A 117 -11.97 -2.34 9.03
C GLY A 117 -11.21 -3.47 8.34
N THR A 118 -11.10 -3.45 7.01
CA THR A 118 -10.29 -4.39 6.23
C THR A 118 -8.83 -4.31 6.68
N GLU A 119 -8.27 -5.45 7.13
CA GLU A 119 -6.83 -5.55 7.36
C GLU A 119 -6.08 -5.51 6.03
N LEU A 120 -4.90 -4.88 6.03
CA LEU A 120 -4.05 -4.76 4.85
C LEU A 120 -2.87 -5.72 4.90
N MET A 121 -2.46 -6.19 3.72
CA MET A 121 -1.16 -6.82 3.50
C MET A 121 -0.39 -6.03 2.45
N ILE A 122 0.94 -6.06 2.57
CA ILE A 122 1.85 -5.33 1.70
C ILE A 122 2.68 -6.34 0.93
N GLU A 123 2.64 -6.23 -0.40
CA GLU A 123 3.56 -6.94 -1.29
C GLU A 123 4.85 -6.12 -1.40
N LEU A 124 5.97 -6.72 -1.03
CA LEU A 124 7.31 -6.19 -1.30
C LEU A 124 7.72 -6.65 -2.70
N VAL A 125 7.48 -5.80 -3.71
CA VAL A 125 7.53 -6.19 -5.13
C VAL A 125 8.90 -6.76 -5.52
N HIS A 126 9.98 -6.16 -5.03
CA HIS A 126 11.34 -6.60 -5.36
C HIS A 126 11.68 -7.98 -4.79
N ASP A 127 11.12 -8.32 -3.64
CA ASP A 127 11.39 -9.56 -2.93
C ASP A 127 10.34 -10.64 -3.23
N ALA A 128 9.24 -10.28 -3.91
CA ALA A 128 8.10 -11.14 -4.21
C ALA A 128 7.50 -11.81 -2.95
N VAL A 129 7.43 -11.06 -1.86
CA VAL A 129 6.85 -11.53 -0.59
C VAL A 129 5.73 -10.63 -0.09
N PHE A 130 4.84 -11.22 0.70
CA PHE A 130 3.76 -10.50 1.37
C PHE A 130 4.08 -10.38 2.86
N VAL A 131 3.84 -9.22 3.45
CA VAL A 131 3.95 -8.99 4.89
C VAL A 131 2.67 -8.35 5.40
N ARG A 132 2.40 -8.45 6.71
CA ARG A 132 1.32 -7.67 7.30
C ARG A 132 1.68 -6.19 7.31
N GLU A 133 0.69 -5.34 7.20
CA GLU A 133 0.90 -3.89 7.18
C GLU A 133 1.60 -3.36 8.45
N HIS A 134 1.24 -3.86 9.64
CA HIS A 134 1.92 -3.45 10.87
C HIS A 134 3.40 -3.85 10.91
N ASP A 135 3.75 -5.03 10.36
CA ASP A 135 5.14 -5.48 10.25
C ASP A 135 5.92 -4.59 9.27
N PHE A 136 5.28 -4.18 8.18
CA PHE A 136 5.86 -3.22 7.22
C PHE A 136 6.12 -1.85 7.87
N VAL A 137 5.13 -1.28 8.54
CA VAL A 137 5.21 0.04 9.19
C VAL A 137 6.27 0.06 10.31
N ALA A 138 6.47 -1.05 11.02
CA ALA A 138 7.51 -1.18 12.04
C ALA A 138 8.93 -1.10 11.48
N ARG A 139 9.12 -1.38 10.17
CA ARG A 139 10.44 -1.38 9.49
C ARG A 139 10.81 -0.04 8.89
N ILE A 140 9.85 0.85 8.67
CA ILE A 140 10.11 2.19 8.15
C ILE A 140 10.76 3.02 9.25
N GLN A 141 12.01 3.42 9.00
CA GLN A 141 12.82 4.30 9.85
C GLN A 141 12.49 5.77 9.61
#